data_AF-A0A938RLL2-F1
#
_entry.id   AF-A0A938RLL2-F1
#
_cell.length_a   1.000
_cell.length_b   1.000
_cell.length_c   1.000
_cell.angle_alpha   90.00
_cell.angle_beta   90.00
_cell.angle_gamma   90.00
#
_symmetry.space_group_name_H-M   'P 1'
#
loop_
_entity.id
_entity.type
_entity.pdbx_description
1 polymer ?
#
loop_
_entity_poly.entity_id
_entity_poly.type
_entity_poly.pdbx_seq_one_letter_code
_entity_poly.pdbx_strand_id
1 'polypeptide(L)'
;MRRRVLGLVTALALGAGMLGCAKIGSFMRPLTYGPNFDYITKEQLKSVMWQLARDVNRIDALVNDPAGVGPAQRDEIARLLVIMEDATGRLGREGIRTNHPLVDEHRDQFRADLAAARRGVSAEPPSYTLTREVSGACLHCHRHGTR
;
A
#
# COMPACT_ATOMS: atom_id res chain seq x y z
N MET A 1 12.67 30.13 -44.32
CA MET A 1 12.47 28.66 -44.22
C MET A 1 13.41 27.97 -43.23
N ARG A 2 14.74 28.06 -43.37
CA ARG A 2 15.73 27.38 -42.48
C ARG A 2 15.52 27.57 -40.97
N ARG A 3 15.19 28.78 -40.49
CA ARG A 3 14.92 29.05 -39.06
C ARG A 3 13.65 28.38 -38.52
N ARG A 4 12.62 28.21 -39.37
CA ARG A 4 11.37 27.51 -38.99
C ARG A 4 11.57 25.99 -38.94
N VAL A 5 12.38 25.44 -39.85
CA VAL A 5 12.75 24.02 -39.85
C VAL A 5 13.63 23.68 -38.64
N LEU A 6 14.60 24.54 -38.31
CA LEU A 6 15.47 24.34 -37.14
C LEU A 6 14.68 24.33 -35.83
N GLY A 7 13.75 25.29 -35.64
CA GLY A 7 12.89 25.32 -34.45
C GLY A 7 11.98 24.10 -34.32
N LEU A 8 11.49 23.56 -35.43
CA LEU A 8 10.63 22.37 -35.45
C LEU A 8 11.41 21.09 -35.09
N VAL A 9 12.67 20.97 -35.55
CA VAL A 9 13.55 19.85 -35.19
C VAL A 9 13.94 19.88 -33.72
N THR A 10 14.24 21.07 -33.16
CA THR A 10 14.57 21.20 -31.74
C THR A 10 13.36 20.86 -30.84
N ALA A 11 12.16 21.30 -31.21
CA ALA A 11 10.94 20.94 -30.49
C ALA A 11 10.65 19.43 -30.53
N LEU A 12 10.89 18.78 -31.67
CA LEU A 12 10.72 17.32 -31.82
C LEU A 12 11.72 16.52 -30.98
N ALA A 13 12.98 16.98 -30.91
CA ALA A 13 14.03 16.34 -30.14
C ALA A 13 13.79 16.44 -28.62
N LEU A 14 13.28 17.59 -28.13
CA LEU A 14 12.89 17.74 -26.72
C LEU A 14 11.66 16.86 -26.37
N GLY A 15 10.68 16.75 -27.27
CA GLY A 15 9.52 15.89 -27.07
C GLY A 15 9.87 14.39 -27.02
N ALA A 16 10.82 13.95 -27.85
CA ALA A 16 11.27 12.55 -27.88
C ALA A 16 12.07 12.16 -26.61
N GLY A 17 12.84 13.09 -26.05
CA GLY A 17 13.62 12.84 -24.82
C GLY A 17 12.76 12.48 -23.61
N MET A 18 11.57 13.09 -23.48
CA MET A 18 10.67 12.84 -22.33
C MET A 18 10.02 11.45 -22.36
N LEU A 19 9.79 10.88 -23.56
CA LEU A 19 9.24 9.53 -23.70
C LEU A 19 10.28 8.42 -23.48
N GLY A 20 11.57 8.73 -23.69
CA GLY A 20 12.67 7.76 -23.54
C GLY A 20 13.01 7.42 -22.09
N CYS A 21 12.97 8.40 -21.17
CA CYS A 21 13.40 8.21 -19.79
C CYS A 21 12.56 7.17 -19.02
N ALA A 22 11.25 7.12 -19.28
CA ALA A 22 10.36 6.16 -18.61
C ALA A 22 10.63 4.70 -19.04
N LYS A 23 10.92 4.48 -20.34
CA LYS A 23 11.21 3.14 -20.88
C LYS A 23 12.55 2.58 -20.42
N ILE A 24 13.57 3.43 -20.27
CA ILE A 24 14.89 3.04 -19.78
C ILE A 24 14.78 2.48 -18.35
N GLY A 25 14.02 3.15 -17.47
CA GLY A 25 13.82 2.67 -16.10
C GLY A 25 13.18 1.28 -16.04
N SER A 26 12.13 1.01 -16.82
CA SER A 26 11.52 -0.32 -16.89
C SER A 26 12.43 -1.39 -17.47
N PHE A 27 13.29 -1.04 -18.43
CA PHE A 27 14.26 -1.95 -19.04
C PHE A 27 15.39 -2.34 -18.07
N MET A 28 15.82 -1.41 -17.22
CA MET A 28 16.92 -1.64 -16.28
C MET A 28 16.51 -2.40 -15.02
N ARG A 29 15.22 -2.39 -14.63
CA ARG A 29 14.75 -3.07 -13.40
C ARG A 29 15.16 -4.55 -13.31
N PRO A 30 14.98 -5.40 -14.34
CA PRO A 30 15.42 -6.79 -14.28
C PRO A 30 16.94 -6.96 -14.19
N LEU A 31 17.72 -5.93 -14.56
CA LEU A 31 19.18 -5.94 -14.47
C LEU A 31 19.69 -5.46 -13.11
N THR A 32 18.92 -4.63 -12.40
CA THR A 32 19.30 -4.06 -11.10
C THR A 32 18.71 -4.82 -9.91
N TYR A 33 17.61 -5.56 -10.11
CA TYR A 33 16.93 -6.32 -9.06
C TYR A 33 17.02 -7.82 -9.34
N GLY A 34 17.24 -8.61 -8.27
CA GLY A 34 17.31 -10.07 -8.37
C GLY A 34 15.97 -10.71 -8.77
N PRO A 35 15.97 -12.01 -9.13
CA PRO A 35 14.77 -12.73 -9.56
C PRO A 35 13.69 -12.84 -8.48
N ASN A 36 14.05 -12.66 -7.21
CA ASN A 36 13.15 -12.72 -6.04
C ASN A 36 12.91 -11.30 -5.47
N PHE A 37 12.44 -10.39 -6.32
CA PHE A 37 12.19 -9.01 -5.96
C PHE A 37 10.88 -8.52 -6.54
N ASP A 38 10.01 -7.99 -5.69
CA ASP A 38 8.72 -7.43 -6.09
C ASP A 38 8.83 -5.90 -6.16
N TYR A 39 8.89 -5.38 -7.39
CA TYR A 39 8.94 -3.95 -7.64
C TYR A 39 7.54 -3.33 -7.51
N ILE A 40 7.40 -2.38 -6.59
CA ILE A 40 6.17 -1.65 -6.30
C ILE A 40 6.26 -0.25 -6.93
N THR A 41 5.32 0.07 -7.82
CA THR A 41 5.24 1.40 -8.43
C THR A 41 4.72 2.45 -7.45
N LYS A 42 4.92 3.73 -7.77
CA LYS A 42 4.40 4.84 -6.95
C LYS A 42 2.87 4.84 -6.90
N GLU A 43 2.24 4.54 -8.04
CA GLU A 43 0.79 4.47 -8.20
C GLU A 43 0.20 3.30 -7.41
N GLN A 44 0.87 2.14 -7.47
CA GLN A 44 0.53 0.97 -6.68
C GLN A 44 0.60 1.28 -5.19
N LEU A 45 1.73 1.85 -4.72
CA LEU A 45 1.88 2.24 -3.33
C LEU A 45 0.78 3.21 -2.89
N LYS A 46 0.57 4.30 -3.65
CA LYS A 46 -0.43 5.32 -3.33
C LYS A 46 -1.85 4.74 -3.29
N SER A 47 -2.22 3.91 -4.26
CA SER A 47 -3.56 3.32 -4.30
C SER A 47 -3.82 2.38 -3.13
N VAL A 48 -2.86 1.52 -2.79
CA VAL A 48 -2.99 0.62 -1.64
C VAL A 48 -3.04 1.39 -0.33
N MET A 49 -2.16 2.38 -0.13
CA MET A 49 -2.18 3.21 1.08
C MET A 49 -3.50 3.97 1.24
N TRP A 50 -4.08 4.47 0.15
CA TRP A 50 -5.39 5.12 0.20
C TRP A 50 -6.51 4.14 0.60
N GLN A 51 -6.49 2.94 0.05
CA GLN A 51 -7.43 1.87 0.41
C GLN A 51 -7.29 1.50 1.89
N LEU A 52 -6.07 1.25 2.37
CA LEU A 52 -5.80 0.93 3.77
C LEU A 52 -6.25 2.05 4.72
N ALA A 53 -5.96 3.32 4.38
CA ALA A 53 -6.39 4.47 5.18
C ALA A 53 -7.91 4.58 5.26
N ARG A 54 -8.62 4.37 4.15
CA ARG A 54 -10.09 4.34 4.14
C ARG A 54 -10.63 3.22 5.03
N ASP A 55 -10.08 2.02 4.90
CA ASP A 55 -10.59 0.83 5.59
C ASP A 55 -10.30 0.87 7.10
N VAL A 56 -9.11 1.32 7.51
CA VAL A 56 -8.79 1.48 8.93
C VAL A 56 -9.63 2.56 9.60
N ASN A 57 -9.93 3.67 8.91
CA ASN A 57 -10.82 4.71 9.44
C ASN A 57 -12.26 4.19 9.61
N ARG A 58 -12.73 3.34 8.69
CA ARG A 58 -14.05 2.72 8.82
C ARG A 58 -14.10 1.75 10.01
N ILE A 59 -13.05 0.94 10.18
CA ILE A 59 -12.92 0.05 11.34
C ILE A 59 -12.93 0.86 12.65
N ASP A 60 -12.16 1.94 12.73
CA ASP A 60 -12.09 2.78 13.93
C ASP A 60 -13.45 3.40 14.27
N ALA A 61 -14.20 3.86 13.26
CA ALA A 61 -15.56 4.36 13.44
C ALA A 61 -16.53 3.28 13.96
N LEU A 62 -16.39 2.03 13.51
CA LEU A 62 -17.23 0.91 13.95
C LEU A 62 -16.93 0.49 15.39
N VAL A 63 -15.64 0.42 15.76
CA VAL A 63 -15.20 -0.01 17.09
C VAL A 63 -15.51 1.05 18.16
N ASN A 64 -15.52 2.33 17.78
CA ASN A 64 -15.80 3.44 18.69
C ASN A 64 -17.26 3.94 18.60
N ASP A 65 -18.17 3.19 17.97
CA ASP A 65 -19.60 3.51 17.95
C ASP A 65 -20.14 3.56 19.39
N PRO A 66 -20.74 4.68 19.84
CA PRO A 66 -21.32 4.78 21.18
C PRO A 66 -22.41 3.74 21.48
N ALA A 67 -23.07 3.22 20.47
CA ALA A 67 -24.05 2.13 20.60
C ALA A 67 -23.40 0.75 20.82
N GLY A 68 -22.07 0.66 20.74
CA GLY A 68 -21.31 -0.57 20.81
C GLY A 68 -21.27 -1.36 19.50
N VAL A 69 -20.47 -2.43 19.49
CA VAL A 69 -20.29 -3.27 18.29
C VAL A 69 -21.33 -4.40 18.28
N GLY A 70 -22.37 -4.23 17.45
CA GLY A 70 -23.35 -5.28 17.18
C GLY A 70 -22.87 -6.33 16.16
N PRO A 71 -23.66 -7.40 15.91
CA PRO A 71 -23.29 -8.46 14.98
C PRO A 71 -22.97 -7.99 13.56
N ALA A 72 -23.75 -7.03 13.03
CA ALA A 72 -23.52 -6.49 11.69
C ALA A 72 -22.20 -5.68 11.61
N GLN A 73 -21.90 -4.88 12.64
CA GLN A 73 -20.63 -4.15 12.74
C GLN A 73 -19.45 -5.12 12.86
N ARG A 74 -19.60 -6.18 13.65
CA ARG A 74 -18.59 -7.25 13.80
C ARG A 74 -18.27 -7.89 12.45
N ASP A 75 -19.29 -8.26 11.67
CA ASP A 75 -19.12 -8.85 10.34
C ASP A 75 -18.48 -7.87 9.35
N GLU A 76 -18.82 -6.58 9.46
CA GLU A 76 -18.18 -5.53 8.65
C GLU A 76 -16.70 -5.36 9.00
N ILE A 77 -16.34 -5.30 10.29
CA ILE A 77 -14.94 -5.23 10.74
C ILE A 77 -14.16 -6.44 10.22
N ALA A 78 -14.70 -7.66 10.39
CA ALA A 78 -14.05 -8.87 9.92
C ALA A 78 -13.80 -8.84 8.41
N ARG A 79 -14.77 -8.37 7.61
CA ARG A 79 -14.60 -8.20 6.15
C ARG A 79 -13.56 -7.15 5.80
N LEU A 80 -13.56 -6.00 6.47
CA LEU A 80 -12.57 -4.94 6.22
C LEU A 80 -11.15 -5.42 6.49
N LEU A 81 -10.93 -6.19 7.57
CA LEU A 81 -9.62 -6.77 7.87
C LEU A 81 -9.14 -7.72 6.76
N VAL A 82 -10.03 -8.51 6.17
CA VAL A 82 -9.71 -9.36 5.00
C VAL A 82 -9.34 -8.52 3.77
N ILE A 83 -10.11 -7.46 3.50
CA ILE A 83 -9.83 -6.55 2.39
C ILE A 83 -8.47 -5.87 2.57
N MET A 84 -8.13 -5.47 3.79
CA MET A 84 -6.82 -4.89 4.10
C MET A 84 -5.70 -5.92 3.91
N GLU A 85 -5.88 -7.16 4.37
CA GLU A 85 -4.92 -8.26 4.19
C GLU A 85 -4.64 -8.47 2.69
N ASP A 86 -5.69 -8.59 1.87
CA ASP A 86 -5.57 -8.72 0.40
C ASP A 86 -4.88 -7.49 -0.24
N ALA A 87 -5.25 -6.27 0.19
CA ALA A 87 -4.64 -5.05 -0.31
C ALA A 87 -3.12 -5.01 -0.03
N THR A 88 -2.69 -5.48 1.14
CA THR A 88 -1.24 -5.59 1.42
C THR A 88 -0.56 -6.61 0.52
N GLY A 89 -1.26 -7.64 0.02
CA GLY A 89 -0.79 -8.58 -1.02
C GLY A 89 -0.21 -7.87 -2.24
N ARG A 90 -0.79 -6.72 -2.59
CA ARG A 90 -0.33 -5.84 -3.67
C ARG A 90 0.89 -5.01 -3.29
N LEU A 91 1.48 -5.17 -2.12
CA LEU A 91 2.74 -4.52 -1.71
C LEU A 91 3.89 -5.54 -1.66
N GLY A 92 3.85 -6.53 -2.55
CA GLY A 92 4.85 -7.59 -2.66
C GLY A 92 4.50 -8.80 -1.79
N ARG A 93 4.91 -9.99 -2.24
CA ARG A 93 4.60 -11.26 -1.59
C ARG A 93 5.36 -11.42 -0.27
N GLU A 94 4.79 -12.21 0.64
CA GLU A 94 5.42 -12.53 1.92
C GLU A 94 6.82 -13.11 1.73
N GLY A 95 7.80 -12.65 2.52
CA GLY A 95 9.19 -13.08 2.42
C GLY A 95 9.93 -12.60 1.16
N ILE A 96 9.26 -11.87 0.26
CA ILE A 96 9.88 -11.30 -0.95
C ILE A 96 10.22 -9.83 -0.73
N ARG A 97 11.45 -9.48 -1.12
CA ARG A 97 12.00 -8.13 -0.96
C ARG A 97 11.36 -7.12 -1.92
N THR A 98 11.29 -5.86 -1.52
CA THR A 98 10.72 -4.77 -2.34
C THR A 98 11.62 -3.54 -2.42
N ASN A 99 11.29 -2.62 -3.32
CA ASN A 99 12.00 -1.34 -3.50
C ASN A 99 11.58 -0.24 -2.52
N HIS A 100 10.67 -0.51 -1.59
CA HIS A 100 10.26 0.46 -0.55
C HIS A 100 10.72 -0.05 0.82
N PRO A 101 11.79 0.51 1.40
CA PRO A 101 12.39 -0.01 2.64
C PRO A 101 11.40 -0.21 3.79
N LEU A 102 10.52 0.76 4.02
CA LEU A 102 9.50 0.68 5.09
C LEU A 102 8.45 -0.41 4.83
N VAL A 103 8.06 -0.60 3.56
CA VAL A 103 7.13 -1.67 3.19
C VAL A 103 7.82 -3.02 3.35
N ASP A 104 9.05 -3.12 2.86
CA ASP A 104 9.87 -4.32 2.93
C ASP A 104 10.10 -4.80 4.37
N GLU A 105 10.31 -3.88 5.31
CA GLU A 105 10.56 -4.17 6.71
C GLU A 105 9.28 -4.52 7.49
N HIS A 106 8.17 -3.83 7.24
CA HIS A 106 7.01 -3.88 8.14
C HIS A 106 5.78 -4.61 7.59
N ARG A 107 5.68 -4.85 6.27
CA ARG A 107 4.48 -5.41 5.64
C ARG A 107 4.08 -6.77 6.20
N ASP A 108 5.04 -7.66 6.40
CA ASP A 108 4.73 -9.04 6.81
C ASP A 108 4.25 -9.09 8.27
N GLN A 109 4.82 -8.26 9.14
CA GLN A 109 4.28 -8.07 10.50
C GLN A 109 2.88 -7.45 10.46
N PHE A 110 2.65 -6.41 9.63
CA PHE A 110 1.34 -5.79 9.51
C PHE A 110 0.26 -6.77 9.04
N ARG A 111 0.58 -7.71 8.13
CA ARG A 111 -0.31 -8.81 7.74
C ARG A 111 -0.63 -9.74 8.90
N ALA A 112 0.37 -10.11 9.69
CA ALA A 112 0.18 -10.93 10.87
C ALA A 112 -0.76 -10.25 11.88
N ASP A 113 -0.61 -8.93 12.06
CA ASP A 113 -1.47 -8.12 12.94
C ASP A 113 -2.92 -8.07 12.42
N LEU A 114 -3.13 -7.87 11.12
CA LEU A 114 -4.47 -7.93 10.50
C LEU A 114 -5.13 -9.30 10.70
N ALA A 115 -4.38 -10.38 10.47
CA ALA A 115 -4.87 -11.74 10.66
C ALA A 115 -5.20 -12.01 12.14
N ALA A 116 -4.40 -11.51 13.07
CA ALA A 116 -4.64 -11.62 14.50
C ALA A 116 -5.89 -10.83 14.95
N ALA A 117 -6.03 -9.59 14.47
CA ALA A 117 -7.22 -8.78 14.70
C ALA A 117 -8.49 -9.47 14.18
N ARG A 118 -8.43 -10.08 12.99
CA ARG A 118 -9.55 -10.83 12.42
C ARG A 118 -9.94 -12.01 13.31
N ARG A 119 -8.97 -12.79 13.79
CA ARG A 119 -9.22 -13.90 14.73
C ARG A 119 -9.88 -13.41 16.02
N GLY A 120 -9.43 -12.27 16.56
CA GLY A 120 -10.02 -11.65 17.75
C GLY A 120 -11.48 -11.25 17.54
N VAL A 121 -11.78 -10.59 16.42
CA VAL A 121 -13.15 -10.19 16.05
C VAL A 121 -14.04 -11.40 15.83
N SER A 122 -13.51 -12.48 15.25
CA SER A 122 -14.25 -13.73 14.99
C SER A 122 -14.33 -14.68 16.19
N ALA A 123 -13.69 -14.38 17.32
CA ALA A 123 -13.76 -15.20 18.53
C ALA A 123 -15.09 -15.08 19.28
N GLU A 124 -15.38 -16.01 20.19
CA GLU A 124 -16.54 -15.97 21.08
C GLU A 124 -16.07 -16.09 22.54
N PRO A 125 -16.14 -15.02 23.36
CA PRO A 125 -16.63 -13.67 23.03
C PRO A 125 -15.67 -12.89 22.08
N PRO A 126 -16.18 -11.95 21.28
CA PRO A 126 -15.35 -11.16 20.37
C PRO A 126 -14.44 -10.19 21.12
N SER A 127 -13.23 -9.99 20.58
CA SER A 127 -12.25 -9.02 21.08
C SER A 127 -11.83 -8.04 20.00
N TYR A 128 -11.88 -6.74 20.33
CA TYR A 128 -11.53 -5.63 19.43
C TYR A 128 -10.23 -4.93 19.84
N THR A 129 -9.48 -5.47 20.80
CA THR A 129 -8.23 -4.88 21.30
C THR A 129 -7.21 -4.70 20.17
N LEU A 130 -6.95 -5.79 19.44
CA LEU A 130 -6.00 -5.78 18.31
C LEU A 130 -6.50 -4.92 17.14
N THR A 131 -7.80 -4.75 17.00
CA THR A 131 -8.38 -3.87 15.97
C THR A 131 -7.95 -2.41 16.15
N ARG A 132 -7.76 -1.95 17.40
CA ARG A 132 -7.21 -0.62 17.69
C ARG A 132 -5.71 -0.53 17.40
N GLU A 133 -4.98 -1.63 17.56
CA GLU A 133 -3.54 -1.70 17.29
C GLU A 133 -3.23 -1.59 15.80
N VAL A 134 -4.14 -2.04 14.91
CA VAL A 134 -4.02 -1.85 13.45
C VAL A 134 -3.83 -0.38 13.09
N SER A 135 -4.59 0.53 13.70
CA SER A 135 -4.42 1.99 13.51
C SER A 135 -3.05 2.48 14.00
N GLY A 136 -2.55 1.90 15.10
CA GLY A 136 -1.22 2.19 15.65
C GLY A 136 -0.08 1.73 14.73
N ALA A 137 -0.23 0.56 14.09
CA ALA A 137 0.74 0.04 13.14
C ALA A 137 0.92 0.98 11.93
N CYS A 138 -0.13 1.68 11.49
CA CYS A 138 -0.02 2.72 10.47
C CYS A 138 0.95 3.84 10.89
N LEU A 139 0.89 4.26 12.15
CA LEU A 139 1.78 5.31 12.67
C LEU A 139 3.23 4.83 12.77
N HIS A 140 3.48 3.55 13.01
CA HIS A 140 4.84 3.01 13.11
C HIS A 140 5.62 3.23 11.80
N CYS A 141 5.03 2.86 10.66
CA CYS A 141 5.63 3.08 9.35
C CYS A 141 5.70 4.58 8.99
N HIS A 142 4.69 5.38 9.36
CA HIS A 142 4.59 6.78 8.93
C HIS A 142 5.34 7.76 9.84
N ARG A 143 5.70 7.38 11.07
CA ARG A 143 6.46 8.22 12.02
C ARG A 143 7.83 8.62 11.46
N HIS A 144 8.43 7.76 10.63
CA HIS A 144 9.73 7.99 9.99
C HIS A 144 9.62 8.45 8.52
N GLY A 145 8.40 8.50 7.97
CA GLY A 145 8.13 8.67 6.54
C GLY A 145 7.70 10.09 6.11
N THR A 146 8.01 11.13 6.88
CA THR A 146 7.70 12.52 6.49
C THR A 146 8.87 13.20 5.80
N ARG A 147 9.17 12.79 4.57
CA ARG A 147 9.72 13.65 3.49
C ARG A 147 9.26 13.17 2.12
#